data_AF-A0A2A9NCK6-F1
#
_entry.id   AF-A0A2A9NCK6-F1
#
_cell.length_a   1.000
_cell.length_b   1.000
_cell.length_c   1.000
_cell.angle_alpha   90.00
_cell.angle_beta   90.00
_cell.angle_gamma   90.00
#
_symmetry.space_group_name_H-M   'P 1'
#
loop_
_entity.id
_entity.type
_entity.pdbx_description
1 polymer ?
#
loop_
_entity_poly.entity_id
_entity_poly.type
_entity_poly.pdbx_seq_one_letter_code
_entity_poly.pdbx_strand_id
1 'polypeptide(L)'
;MSSGHCSSDEDMLKLIRTSIWTKFVVRWSVLMCKLALQAVRVVASDEVSGVVGASNGSGATWASGGGGGPTTGAATSGGVKSVDIKRYARVEKVPGGEIEQSRVVSRVMLNKDITHLGMRRRIRNPRIVLLYKKGESRR
;
A
#
# COMPACT_ATOMS: atom_id res chain seq x y z
N MET A 1 -31.65 -7.32 15.98
CA MET A 1 -31.20 -6.86 14.65
C MET A 1 -29.70 -6.67 14.75
N SER A 2 -28.91 -7.66 14.31
CA SER A 2 -27.47 -7.70 14.57
C SER A 2 -26.74 -6.53 13.93
N SER A 3 -26.02 -5.80 14.77
CA SER A 3 -24.98 -4.85 14.44
C SER A 3 -24.02 -5.43 13.40
N GLY A 4 -24.12 -4.96 12.15
CA GLY A 4 -23.28 -5.37 11.03
C GLY A 4 -21.83 -5.00 11.25
N HIS A 5 -21.04 -5.95 11.75
CA HIS A 5 -19.59 -5.89 11.61
C HIS A 5 -19.24 -6.31 10.17
N CYS A 6 -19.00 -5.34 9.29
CA CYS A 6 -18.40 -5.56 7.97
C CYS A 6 -16.90 -5.95 8.05
N SER A 7 -16.53 -6.79 9.02
CA SER A 7 -15.17 -7.29 9.21
C SER A 7 -14.95 -8.64 8.52
N SER A 8 -16.02 -9.30 8.05
CA SER A 8 -15.91 -10.58 7.37
C SER A 8 -15.55 -10.40 5.90
N ASP A 9 -14.45 -11.06 5.49
CA ASP A 9 -14.02 -11.16 4.09
C ASP A 9 -15.13 -11.68 3.19
N GLU A 10 -16.00 -12.56 3.71
CA GLU A 10 -17.08 -13.18 2.96
C GLU A 10 -18.15 -12.18 2.53
N ASP A 11 -18.49 -11.23 3.40
CA ASP A 11 -19.52 -10.22 3.11
C ASP A 11 -18.99 -9.19 2.12
N MET A 12 -17.71 -8.83 2.25
CA MET A 12 -17.02 -7.98 1.28
C MET A 12 -16.90 -8.67 -0.10
N LEU A 13 -16.66 -9.99 -0.13
CA LEU A 13 -16.66 -10.78 -1.36
C LEU A 13 -18.04 -10.80 -2.02
N LYS A 14 -19.13 -10.94 -1.25
CA LYS A 14 -20.50 -10.89 -1.79
C LYS A 14 -20.78 -9.54 -2.44
N LEU A 15 -20.41 -8.42 -1.79
CA LEU A 15 -20.58 -7.07 -2.33
C LEU A 15 -19.79 -6.83 -3.63
N ILE A 16 -18.54 -7.30 -3.71
CA ILE A 16 -17.75 -7.11 -4.95
C ILE A 16 -18.29 -7.99 -6.08
N ARG A 17 -18.77 -9.20 -5.77
CA ARG A 17 -19.35 -10.13 -6.75
C ARG A 17 -20.56 -9.52 -7.48
N THR A 18 -21.45 -8.80 -6.79
CA THR A 18 -22.62 -8.18 -7.43
C THR A 18 -22.23 -7.18 -8.53
N SER A 19 -21.10 -6.49 -8.36
CA SER A 19 -20.60 -5.48 -9.30
C SER A 19 -19.81 -6.07 -10.49
N ILE A 20 -19.43 -7.35 -10.42
CA ILE A 20 -18.66 -8.07 -11.45
C ILE A 20 -19.56 -9.05 -12.23
N TRP A 21 -20.67 -9.48 -11.65
CA TRP A 21 -21.56 -10.52 -12.21
C TRP A 21 -22.08 -10.20 -13.62
N THR A 22 -22.29 -8.93 -13.95
CA THR A 22 -22.82 -8.52 -15.27
C THR A 22 -21.74 -8.25 -16.32
N LYS A 23 -20.47 -8.55 -16.03
CA LYS A 23 -19.33 -8.22 -16.90
C LYS A 23 -18.68 -9.47 -17.49
N PHE A 24 -17.91 -9.29 -18.55
CA PHE A 24 -17.17 -10.34 -19.26
C PHE A 24 -16.26 -11.23 -18.37
N VAL A 25 -15.97 -10.81 -17.13
CA VAL A 25 -15.04 -11.47 -16.21
C VAL A 25 -15.73 -12.46 -15.24
N VAL A 26 -16.99 -12.85 -15.47
CA VAL A 26 -17.74 -13.77 -14.58
C VAL A 26 -16.98 -15.07 -14.30
N ARG A 27 -16.31 -15.64 -15.32
CA ARG A 27 -15.54 -16.90 -15.19
C ARG A 27 -14.43 -16.82 -14.15
N TRP A 28 -13.85 -15.63 -13.96
CA TRP A 28 -12.79 -15.38 -12.97
C TRP A 28 -13.26 -14.50 -11.82
N SER A 29 -14.58 -14.38 -11.62
CA SER A 29 -15.18 -13.52 -10.60
C SER A 29 -14.59 -13.76 -9.22
N VAL A 30 -14.39 -15.03 -8.83
CA VAL A 30 -13.82 -15.39 -7.52
C VAL A 30 -12.38 -14.87 -7.38
N LEU A 31 -11.54 -15.03 -8.41
CA LEU A 31 -10.17 -14.54 -8.41
C LEU A 31 -10.13 -13.02 -8.36
N MET A 32 -10.94 -12.35 -9.17
CA MET A 32 -11.02 -10.88 -9.21
C MET A 32 -11.47 -10.28 -7.89
N CYS A 33 -12.43 -10.92 -7.22
CA CYS A 33 -12.88 -10.47 -5.90
C CYS A 33 -11.76 -10.58 -4.87
N LYS A 34 -10.96 -11.66 -4.91
CA LYS A 34 -9.79 -11.82 -4.02
C LYS A 34 -8.72 -10.77 -4.29
N LEU A 35 -8.38 -10.54 -5.57
CA LEU A 35 -7.39 -9.53 -5.97
C LEU A 35 -7.84 -8.11 -5.60
N ALA A 36 -9.10 -7.78 -5.82
CA ALA A 36 -9.66 -6.47 -5.47
C ALA A 36 -9.58 -6.20 -3.96
N LEU A 37 -9.95 -7.17 -3.13
CA LEU A 37 -9.85 -7.04 -1.67
C LEU A 37 -8.43 -6.86 -1.19
N GLN A 38 -7.49 -7.64 -1.74
CA GLN A 38 -6.07 -7.50 -1.42
C GLN A 38 -5.53 -6.13 -1.81
N ALA A 39 -5.87 -5.62 -2.99
CA ALA A 39 -5.43 -4.31 -3.46
C ALA A 39 -5.97 -3.17 -2.59
N VAL A 40 -7.25 -3.19 -2.25
CA VAL A 40 -7.87 -2.17 -1.40
C VAL A 40 -7.25 -2.16 -0.01
N ARG A 41 -6.96 -3.34 0.58
CA ARG A 41 -6.30 -3.43 1.90
C ARG A 41 -4.90 -2.84 1.90
N VAL A 42 -4.14 -3.07 0.83
CA VAL A 42 -2.79 -2.50 0.66
C VAL A 42 -2.87 -0.97 0.58
N VAL A 43 -3.83 -0.42 -0.15
CA VAL A 43 -3.97 1.05 -0.33
C VAL A 43 -4.63 1.74 0.87
N ALA A 44 -5.55 1.06 1.57
CA ALA A 44 -6.28 1.61 2.71
C ALA A 44 -5.51 1.56 4.04
N SER A 45 -4.24 1.12 4.01
CA SER A 45 -3.36 1.22 5.18
C SER A 45 -2.95 2.68 5.35
N ASP A 46 -3.51 3.31 6.39
CA ASP A 46 -3.16 4.65 6.88
C ASP A 46 -1.64 4.79 7.04
N GLU A 47 -1.13 5.94 6.62
CA GLU A 47 0.15 6.56 6.98
C GLU A 47 1.23 5.56 7.46
N VAL A 48 2.23 5.30 6.60
CA VAL A 48 3.50 4.74 7.06
C VAL A 48 3.94 5.58 8.25
N SER A 49 3.93 4.95 9.41
CA SER A 49 4.70 5.30 10.59
C SER A 49 6.16 5.39 10.15
N GLY A 50 6.52 6.57 9.67
CA GLY A 50 7.87 6.93 9.26
C GLY A 50 8.74 7.08 10.48
N VAL A 51 9.13 5.97 11.12
CA VAL A 51 10.32 5.88 11.97
C VAL A 51 10.90 4.47 11.85
N VAL A 52 11.88 4.31 10.96
CA VAL A 52 13.04 3.47 11.28
C VAL A 52 14.23 4.40 11.25
N GLY A 53 14.35 5.16 12.35
CA GLY A 53 15.53 5.96 12.63
C GLY A 53 16.74 5.04 12.66
N ALA A 54 17.71 5.34 11.80
CA ALA A 54 19.09 4.96 12.07
C ALA A 54 19.47 5.58 13.42
N SER A 55 19.71 4.74 14.42
CA SER A 55 20.28 5.14 15.71
C SER A 55 21.64 5.80 15.47
N ASN A 56 21.71 7.11 15.65
CA ASN A 56 22.97 7.82 15.85
C ASN A 56 23.01 8.31 17.30
N GLY A 57 24.12 8.02 17.97
CA GLY A 57 24.79 8.97 18.85
C GLY A 57 24.08 9.31 20.16
N SER A 58 24.66 8.77 21.23
CA SER A 58 24.59 9.28 22.60
C SER A 58 24.67 10.81 22.69
N GLY A 59 23.84 11.39 23.56
CA GLY A 59 24.13 12.69 24.19
C GLY A 59 23.03 13.73 24.07
N ALA A 60 22.29 13.93 25.17
CA ALA A 60 22.21 15.20 25.91
C ALA A 60 20.86 15.29 26.65
N THR A 61 20.96 15.08 27.96
CA THR A 61 19.97 15.38 28.98
C THR A 61 19.64 16.87 29.04
N TRP A 62 18.37 17.19 29.26
CA TRP A 62 18.00 18.27 30.18
C TRP A 62 16.60 17.99 30.74
N ALA A 63 16.59 17.77 32.05
CA ALA A 63 15.41 17.65 32.88
C ALA A 63 14.91 19.05 33.26
N SER A 64 13.58 19.21 33.41
CA SER A 64 12.94 19.98 34.50
C SER A 64 11.45 20.17 34.23
N GLY A 65 10.60 19.81 35.20
CA GLY A 65 9.38 20.58 35.52
C GLY A 65 8.02 19.90 35.39
N GLY A 66 7.61 19.17 36.45
CA GLY A 66 6.32 19.25 37.16
C GLY A 66 4.95 19.36 36.44
N GLY A 67 4.05 18.45 36.81
CA GLY A 67 2.68 18.83 37.24
C GLY A 67 1.48 18.29 36.45
N GLY A 68 0.60 17.54 37.15
CA GLY A 68 -0.86 17.57 36.96
C GLY A 68 -1.47 16.62 35.91
N GLY A 69 -2.17 15.56 36.38
CA GLY A 69 -3.30 15.00 35.62
C GLY A 69 -4.55 15.90 35.75
N PRO A 70 -5.76 15.48 35.37
CA PRO A 70 -6.20 14.31 34.59
C PRO A 70 -6.95 14.73 33.30
N THR A 71 -7.18 13.84 32.33
CA THR A 71 -8.37 13.87 31.42
C THR A 71 -8.31 12.66 30.47
N THR A 72 -9.15 11.64 30.64
CA THR A 72 -10.48 11.45 30.00
C THR A 72 -10.43 11.33 28.48
N GLY A 73 -10.73 10.12 27.99
CA GLY A 73 -11.33 9.90 26.66
C GLY A 73 -10.38 9.77 25.47
N ALA A 74 -9.68 8.65 25.34
CA ALA A 74 -9.23 8.20 24.02
C ALA A 74 -10.42 7.59 23.25
N ALA A 75 -11.33 8.44 22.79
CA ALA A 75 -12.18 8.08 21.67
C ALA A 75 -11.25 7.91 20.47
N THR A 76 -11.03 6.66 20.05
CA THR A 76 -10.46 6.37 18.74
C THR A 76 -11.42 6.98 17.73
N SER A 77 -11.13 8.21 17.32
CA SER A 77 -11.78 8.87 16.21
C SER A 77 -11.62 7.92 15.03
N GLY A 78 -12.68 7.21 14.69
CA GLY A 78 -12.81 6.47 13.45
C GLY A 78 -12.76 7.48 12.32
N GLY A 79 -11.55 7.95 12.03
CA GLY A 79 -11.26 8.83 10.92
C GLY A 79 -11.75 8.14 9.67
N VAL A 80 -12.40 8.91 8.80
CA VAL A 80 -12.73 8.45 7.46
C VAL A 80 -11.41 8.04 6.82
N LYS A 81 -11.19 6.74 6.65
CA LYS A 81 -10.03 6.23 5.91
C LYS A 81 -10.19 6.67 4.46
N SER A 82 -9.52 7.76 4.09
CA SER A 82 -9.50 8.25 2.73
C SER A 82 -8.66 7.29 1.88
N VAL A 83 -9.28 6.62 0.91
CA VAL A 83 -8.59 5.65 0.04
C VAL A 83 -8.36 6.27 -1.34
N ASP A 84 -7.13 6.71 -1.60
CA ASP A 84 -6.76 7.30 -2.89
C ASP A 84 -6.25 6.27 -3.90
N ILE A 85 -7.19 5.58 -4.55
CA ILE A 85 -6.90 4.54 -5.54
C ILE A 85 -6.06 5.10 -6.71
N LYS A 86 -6.35 6.32 -7.17
CA LYS A 86 -5.70 6.90 -8.36
C LYS A 86 -4.21 7.19 -8.15
N ARG A 87 -3.80 7.54 -6.91
CA ARG A 87 -2.41 7.89 -6.60
C ARG A 87 -1.57 6.65 -6.29
N TYR A 88 -2.15 5.71 -5.56
CA TYR A 88 -1.41 4.58 -4.99
C TYR A 88 -1.59 3.26 -5.74
N ALA A 89 -2.62 3.11 -6.58
CA ALA A 89 -2.81 1.92 -7.41
C ALA A 89 -2.48 2.19 -8.88
N ARG A 90 -1.56 1.38 -9.42
CA ARG A 90 -1.29 1.29 -10.87
C ARG A 90 -1.52 -0.14 -11.32
N VAL A 91 -2.27 -0.31 -12.40
CA VAL A 91 -2.53 -1.61 -13.03
C VAL A 91 -1.67 -1.71 -14.28
N GLU A 92 -0.75 -2.67 -14.31
CA GLU A 92 0.12 -2.97 -15.43
C GLU A 92 -0.24 -4.33 -16.03
N LYS A 93 -0.34 -4.40 -17.36
CA LYS A 93 -0.55 -5.67 -18.07
C LYS A 93 0.81 -6.26 -18.44
N VAL A 94 1.11 -7.44 -17.93
CA VAL A 94 2.31 -8.19 -18.29
C VAL A 94 1.94 -9.23 -19.36
N PRO A 95 2.58 -9.24 -20.54
CA PRO A 95 2.30 -10.22 -21.59
C PRO A 95 2.86 -11.61 -21.22
N GLY A 96 2.21 -12.67 -21.71
CA GLY A 96 2.72 -14.04 -21.62
C GLY A 96 2.28 -14.87 -20.41
N GLY A 97 1.45 -14.32 -19.51
CA GLY A 97 0.88 -15.04 -18.37
C GLY A 97 -0.62 -15.30 -18.48
N GLU A 98 -1.11 -16.25 -17.67
CA GLU A 98 -2.55 -16.47 -17.49
C GLU A 98 -3.14 -15.54 -16.44
N ILE A 99 -4.45 -15.29 -16.52
CA ILE A 99 -5.14 -14.42 -15.56
C ILE A 99 -5.03 -14.95 -14.11
N GLU A 100 -4.93 -16.27 -13.93
CA GLU A 100 -4.75 -16.93 -12.64
C GLU A 100 -3.41 -16.60 -11.97
N GLN A 101 -2.41 -16.20 -12.75
CA GLN A 101 -1.10 -15.80 -12.25
C GLN A 101 -1.05 -14.32 -11.84
N SER A 102 -2.13 -13.57 -12.07
CA SER A 102 -2.23 -12.16 -11.66
C SER A 102 -2.14 -12.03 -10.15
N ARG A 103 -1.34 -11.08 -9.67
CA ARG A 103 -1.13 -10.83 -8.23
C ARG A 103 -1.10 -9.35 -7.94
N VAL A 104 -1.53 -9.00 -6.73
CA VAL A 104 -1.34 -7.65 -6.18
C VAL A 104 0.07 -7.55 -5.64
N VAL A 105 0.84 -6.60 -6.18
CA VAL A 105 2.17 -6.26 -5.68
C VAL A 105 2.03 -5.03 -4.79
N SER A 106 2.36 -5.17 -3.51
CA SER A 106 2.33 -4.06 -2.54
C SER A 106 3.51 -3.09 -2.64
N ARG A 107 4.37 -3.29 -3.65
CA ARG A 107 5.57 -2.51 -3.94
C ARG A 107 5.46 -1.88 -5.32
N VAL A 108 6.36 -0.96 -5.61
CA VAL A 108 6.46 -0.35 -6.94
C VAL A 108 7.14 -1.33 -7.90
N MET A 109 6.48 -1.60 -9.03
CA MET A 109 7.07 -2.29 -10.17
C MET A 109 7.62 -1.23 -11.13
N LEU A 110 8.86 -1.44 -11.59
CA LEU A 110 9.48 -0.61 -12.62
C LEU A 110 9.92 -1.53 -13.74
N ASN A 111 9.42 -1.29 -14.94
CA ASN A 111 9.90 -1.97 -16.13
C ASN A 111 11.22 -1.32 -16.60
N LYS A 112 12.29 -1.53 -15.84
CA LYS A 112 13.63 -1.07 -16.19
C LYS A 112 14.60 -2.22 -16.15
N ASP A 113 15.37 -2.37 -17.22
CA ASP A 113 16.44 -3.35 -17.29
C ASP A 113 17.76 -2.80 -16.75
N ILE A 114 18.64 -3.72 -16.41
CA ILE A 114 19.97 -3.48 -15.87
C ILE A 114 20.84 -2.88 -16.97
N THR A 115 21.48 -1.75 -16.68
CA THR A 115 22.23 -1.00 -17.69
C THR A 115 23.57 -1.62 -18.04
N HIS A 116 24.21 -2.33 -17.12
CA HIS A 116 25.54 -2.91 -17.30
C HIS A 116 25.53 -4.42 -17.07
N LEU A 117 26.24 -5.17 -17.94
CA LEU A 117 26.34 -6.64 -17.87
C LEU A 117 26.93 -7.15 -16.54
N GLY A 118 27.83 -6.38 -15.92
CA GLY A 118 28.42 -6.70 -14.60
C GLY A 118 27.57 -6.30 -13.39
N MET A 119 26.42 -5.67 -13.60
CA MET A 119 25.53 -5.25 -12.52
C MET A 119 24.64 -6.42 -12.08
N ARG A 120 24.45 -6.56 -10.78
CA ARG A 120 23.74 -7.69 -10.17
C ARG A 120 22.26 -7.70 -10.59
N ARG A 121 21.79 -8.85 -11.10
CA ARG A 121 20.38 -9.02 -11.53
C ARG A 121 19.34 -9.14 -10.42
N ARG A 122 19.77 -9.42 -9.19
CA ARG A 122 18.88 -9.52 -8.02
C ARG A 122 19.54 -8.89 -6.80
N ILE A 123 18.82 -7.99 -6.14
CA ILE A 123 19.24 -7.33 -4.90
C ILE A 123 18.07 -7.43 -3.91
N ARG A 124 18.26 -8.09 -2.76
CA ARG A 124 17.19 -8.31 -1.77
C ARG A 124 16.86 -7.07 -0.93
N ASN A 125 17.88 -6.28 -0.57
CA ASN A 125 17.74 -5.05 0.20
C ASN A 125 18.44 -3.89 -0.53
N PRO A 126 17.86 -3.40 -1.65
CA PRO A 126 18.46 -2.32 -2.42
C PRO A 126 18.37 -1.00 -1.65
N ARG A 127 19.45 -0.21 -1.67
CA ARG A 127 19.41 1.19 -1.26
C ARG A 127 19.01 2.02 -2.48
N ILE A 128 17.81 2.58 -2.45
CA ILE A 128 17.24 3.34 -3.57
C ILE A 128 17.48 4.82 -3.29
N VAL A 129 18.09 5.53 -4.25
CA VAL A 129 18.29 6.99 -4.18
C VAL A 129 17.48 7.62 -5.30
N LEU A 130 16.59 8.55 -4.95
CA LEU A 130 15.82 9.32 -5.92
C LEU A 130 16.52 10.67 -6.13
N LEU A 131 17.22 10.83 -7.26
CA LEU A 131 17.83 12.09 -7.65
C LEU A 131 16.89 12.82 -8.61
N TYR A 132 16.34 13.96 -8.18
CA TYR A 132 15.61 14.85 -9.06
C TYR A 132 16.60 15.77 -9.77
N LYS A 133 17.06 15.40 -10.96
CA LYS A 133 17.68 16.36 -11.85
C LYS A 133 16.56 17.14 -12.53
N LYS A 134 16.29 18.36 -12.05
CA LYS A 134 15.47 19.34 -12.79
C LYS A 134 16.11 19.48 -14.16
N GLY A 135 15.40 19.05 -15.21
CA GLY A 135 15.93 19.10 -16.57
C GLY A 135 16.41 20.50 -16.88
N GLU A 136 17.68 20.64 -17.22
CA GLU A 136 18.12 21.76 -18.05
C GLU A 136 17.49 21.56 -19.42
N SER A 137 16.23 21.96 -19.53
CA SER A 137 15.59 22.20 -20.81
C SER A 137 16.03 23.59 -21.28
N ARG A 138 17.23 23.67 -21.85
CA ARG A 138 17.58 24.75 -22.77
C ARG A 138 18.20 24.17 -24.04
N ARG A 139 17.40 24.32 -25.10
CA ARG A 139 17.62 24.14 -26.54
C ARG A 139 17.47 22.72 -27.08
#